data_AF-A0A2H0NHU1-F1
#
_entry.id   AF-A0A2H0NHU1-F1
#
_cell.length_a   1.000
_cell.length_b   1.000
_cell.length_c   1.000
_cell.angle_alpha   90.00
_cell.angle_beta   90.00
_cell.angle_gamma   90.00
#
_symmetry.space_group_name_H-M   'P 1'
#
loop_
_entity.id
_entity.type
_entity.pdbx_description
1 polymer ?
#
loop_
_entity_poly.entity_id
_entity_poly.type
_entity_poly.pdbx_seq_one_letter_code
_entity_poly.pdbx_strand_id
1 'polypeptide(L)'
;MKSFQLARRIHRTLVLFVVLSGLIMSITGMFMKFPILSSFMPFMNQIFVRSLHNALSSIFAMILILMMLTGGYMFVYPWIQQKWG
;
A
#
# COMPACT_ATOMS: atom_id res chain seq x y z
N MET A 1 -16.83 -9.39 -19.33
CA MET A 1 -16.10 -10.50 -18.69
C MET A 1 -14.57 -10.30 -18.61
N LYS A 2 -13.84 -10.01 -19.70
CA LYS A 2 -12.36 -9.88 -19.68
C LYS A 2 -11.85 -8.76 -18.74
N SER A 3 -12.51 -7.59 -18.72
CA SER A 3 -12.11 -6.43 -17.89
C SER A 3 -12.24 -6.67 -16.38
N PHE A 4 -13.26 -7.42 -15.95
CA PHE A 4 -13.47 -7.76 -14.53
C PHE A 4 -12.40 -8.75 -14.01
N GLN A 5 -12.03 -9.74 -14.82
CA GLN A 5 -10.97 -10.68 -14.47
C GLN A 5 -9.60 -9.99 -14.39
N LEU A 6 -9.34 -9.04 -15.29
CA LEU A 6 -8.13 -8.21 -15.26
C LEU A 6 -8.08 -7.35 -13.99
N ALA A 7 -9.18 -6.65 -13.66
CA ALA A 7 -9.28 -5.84 -12.45
C ALA A 7 -9.04 -6.67 -11.18
N ARG A 8 -9.58 -7.90 -11.10
CA ARG A 8 -9.35 -8.80 -9.98
C ARG A 8 -7.88 -9.24 -9.84
N ARG A 9 -7.20 -9.51 -10.95
CA ARG A 9 -5.76 -9.84 -10.93
C ARG A 9 -4.93 -8.65 -10.46
N ILE A 10 -5.16 -7.47 -11.04
CA ILE A 10 -4.46 -6.23 -10.67
C ILE A 10 -4.70 -5.92 -9.19
N HIS A 11 -5.93 -6.00 -8.71
CA HIS A 11 -6.27 -5.74 -7.32
C HIS A 11 -5.54 -6.70 -6.36
N ARG A 12 -5.50 -8.00 -6.64
CA ARG A 12 -4.74 -8.97 -5.83
C ARG A 12 -3.25 -8.64 -5.79
N THR A 13 -2.66 -8.24 -6.91
CA THR A 13 -1.26 -7.81 -6.96
C THR A 13 -1.06 -6.53 -6.14
N LEU A 14 -1.95 -5.55 -6.25
CA LEU A 14 -1.91 -4.31 -5.45
C LEU A 14 -2.00 -4.60 -3.95
N VAL A 15 -2.85 -5.53 -3.52
CA VAL A 15 -2.96 -5.96 -2.11
C VAL A 15 -1.61 -6.47 -1.59
N LEU A 16 -0.91 -7.31 -2.36
CA LEU A 16 0.41 -7.80 -1.98
C LEU A 16 1.41 -6.65 -1.82
N PHE A 17 1.40 -5.69 -2.74
CA PHE A 17 2.23 -4.50 -2.64
C PHE A 17 1.91 -3.66 -1.39
N VAL A 18 0.62 -3.47 -1.07
CA VAL A 18 0.17 -2.79 0.15
C VAL A 18 0.67 -3.51 1.40
N VAL A 19 0.56 -4.84 1.46
CA VAL A 19 1.03 -5.60 2.63
C VAL A 19 2.55 -5.44 2.81
N LEU A 20 3.32 -5.61 1.73
CA LEU A 20 4.78 -5.49 1.78
C LEU A 20 5.24 -4.08 2.18
N SER A 21 4.69 -3.05 1.54
CA SER A 21 5.03 -1.65 1.84
C SER A 21 4.53 -1.23 3.22
N GLY A 22 3.37 -1.71 3.66
CA GLY A 22 2.84 -1.50 5.01
C GLY A 22 3.73 -2.09 6.10
N LEU A 23 4.31 -3.28 5.88
CA LEU A 23 5.29 -3.86 6.81
C LEU A 23 6.54 -2.99 6.92
N ILE A 24 7.12 -2.55 5.80
CA ILE A 24 8.31 -1.68 5.81
C ILE A 24 7.99 -0.32 6.48
N MET A 25 6.81 0.23 6.22
CA MET A 25 6.32 1.46 6.87
C MET A 25 6.16 1.30 8.38
N SER A 26 5.65 0.16 8.83
CA SER A 26 5.52 -0.15 10.25
C SER A 26 6.88 -0.25 10.94
N ILE A 27 7.85 -0.93 10.30
CA ILE A 27 9.22 -1.03 10.80
C ILE A 27 9.86 0.36 10.92
N THR A 28 9.85 1.15 9.84
CA THR A 28 10.43 2.50 9.84
C THR A 28 9.74 3.43 10.85
N GLY A 29 8.41 3.32 11.01
CA GLY A 29 7.66 4.05 12.04
C GLY A 29 8.05 3.64 13.46
N MET A 30 8.35 2.37 13.69
CA MET A 30 8.85 1.88 14.98
C MET A 30 10.23 2.46 15.31
N PHE A 31 11.15 2.49 14.34
CA PHE A 31 12.46 3.14 14.49
C PHE A 31 12.36 4.64 14.77
N MET A 32 11.36 5.33 14.19
CA MET A 32 11.11 6.74 14.51
C MET A 32 10.53 6.95 15.92
N LYS A 33 9.69 6.02 16.39
CA LYS A 33 9.01 6.12 17.69
C LYS A 33 9.93 5.78 18.85
N PHE A 34 10.89 4.90 18.66
CA PHE A 34 11.77 4.40 19.72
C PHE A 34 13.25 4.65 19.37
N PRO A 35 13.82 5.81 19.75
CA PRO A 35 15.22 6.17 19.45
C PRO A 35 16.26 5.22 20.07
N ILE A 36 15.88 4.43 21.07
CA ILE A 36 16.74 3.37 21.62
C ILE A 36 17.10 2.34 20.54
N LEU A 37 16.18 2.04 19.60
CA LEU A 37 16.46 1.13 18.49
C LEU A 37 17.52 1.66 17.52
N SER A 38 17.60 2.98 17.31
CA SER A 38 18.65 3.58 16.48
C SER A 38 20.02 3.58 17.17
N SER A 39 20.06 3.44 18.50
CA SER A 39 21.32 3.23 19.24
C SER A 39 21.92 1.84 18.98
N PHE A 40 21.09 0.82 18.73
CA PHE A 40 21.55 -0.53 18.35
C PHE A 40 21.93 -0.64 16.88
N MET A 41 21.44 0.24 16.02
CA MET A 41 21.71 0.27 14.58
C MET A 41 22.12 1.68 14.13
N PRO A 42 23.40 2.08 14.32
CA PRO A 42 23.85 3.45 14.06
C PRO A 42 23.74 3.87 12.58
N PHE A 43 23.67 2.91 11.65
CA PHE A 43 23.38 3.18 10.23
C PHE A 43 21.94 3.66 9.98
N MET A 44 21.00 3.34 10.88
CA MET A 44 19.62 3.85 10.88
C MET A 44 19.52 5.18 11.63
N ASN A 45 20.24 6.20 11.15
CA ASN A 45 20.09 7.56 11.69
C ASN A 45 18.63 8.02 11.52
N GLN A 46 18.10 8.67 12.55
CA GLN A 46 16.72 9.16 12.61
C GLN A 46 16.34 10.07 11.44
N ILE A 47 17.27 10.85 10.90
CA ILE A 47 17.06 11.68 9.70
C ILE A 47 16.82 10.79 8.48
N PHE A 48 17.65 9.76 8.30
CA PHE A 48 17.53 8.81 7.20
C PHE A 48 16.22 8.02 7.28
N VAL A 49 15.91 7.45 8.45
CA VAL A 49 14.67 6.69 8.67
C VAL A 49 13.44 7.55 8.38
N ARG A 50 13.44 8.83 8.79
CA ARG A 50 12.34 9.76 8.54
C ARG A 50 12.17 10.08 7.05
N SER A 51 13.27 10.30 6.33
CA SER A 51 13.24 10.50 4.88
C SER A 51 12.68 9.27 4.16
N LEU A 52 13.19 8.08 4.52
CA LEU A 52 12.75 6.81 3.96
C LEU A 52 11.27 6.53 4.23
N HIS A 53 10.81 6.74 5.47
CA HIS A 53 9.41 6.58 5.87
C HIS A 53 8.49 7.52 5.10
N ASN A 54 8.86 8.79 4.93
CA ASN A 54 8.06 9.75 4.18
C ASN A 54 7.95 9.39 2.69
N ALA A 55 9.06 8.98 2.07
CA ALA A 55 9.05 8.56 0.68
C ALA A 55 8.17 7.31 0.46
N LEU A 56 8.32 6.32 1.34
CA LEU A 56 7.48 5.11 1.32
C LEU A 56 6.01 5.41 1.60
N SER A 57 5.70 6.36 2.48
CA SER A 57 4.32 6.79 2.78
C SER A 57 3.61 7.32 1.53
N SER A 58 4.29 8.15 0.75
CA SER A 58 3.73 8.68 -0.50
C SER A 58 3.46 7.57 -1.52
N ILE A 59 4.39 6.62 -1.66
CA ILE A 59 4.22 5.46 -2.56
C ILE A 59 3.07 4.59 -2.09
N PHE A 60 3.00 4.32 -0.78
CA PHE A 60 1.94 3.54 -0.15
C PHE A 60 0.56 4.16 -0.38
N ALA A 61 0.43 5.48 -0.20
CA ALA A 61 -0.80 6.21 -0.45
C ALA A 61 -1.27 6.08 -1.91
N MET A 62 -0.35 6.20 -2.87
CA MET A 62 -0.65 6.03 -4.29
C MET A 62 -1.15 4.61 -4.61
N ILE A 63 -0.50 3.58 -4.05
CA ILE A 63 -0.92 2.17 -4.23
C ILE A 63 -2.30 1.95 -3.61
N LEU A 64 -2.58 2.51 -2.44
CA LEU A 64 -3.90 2.43 -1.80
C LEU A 64 -5.00 3.07 -2.65
N ILE A 65 -4.74 4.22 -3.27
CA ILE A 65 -5.71 4.86 -4.17
C ILE A 65 -6.02 3.95 -5.36
N LEU A 66 -5.00 3.36 -5.99
CA LEU A 66 -5.20 2.41 -7.10
C LEU A 66 -5.96 1.16 -6.64
N MET A 67 -5.69 0.67 -5.44
CA MET A 67 -6.41 -0.45 -4.83
C MET A 67 -7.88 -0.09 -4.58
N MET A 68 -8.15 1.13 -4.10
CA MET A 68 -9.50 1.64 -3.89
C MET A 68 -10.28 1.73 -5.20
N LEU A 69 -9.67 2.25 -6.27
CA LEU A 69 -10.29 2.33 -7.59
C LEU A 69 -10.60 0.94 -8.16
N THR A 70 -9.65 0.01 -8.09
CA THR A 70 -9.86 -1.37 -8.59
C THR A 70 -10.88 -2.14 -7.76
N GLY A 71 -10.88 -1.97 -6.43
CA GLY A 71 -11.86 -2.54 -5.52
C GLY A 71 -13.27 -1.97 -5.76
N GLY A 72 -13.36 -0.64 -5.90
CA GLY A 72 -14.61 0.05 -6.23
C GLY A 72 -15.18 -0.39 -7.58
N TYR A 73 -14.34 -0.51 -8.60
CA TYR A 73 -14.78 -1.05 -9.90
C TYR A 73 -15.36 -2.46 -9.77
N MET A 74 -14.71 -3.34 -9.02
CA MET A 74 -15.22 -4.70 -8.79
C MET A 74 -16.51 -4.73 -7.97
N PHE A 75 -16.70 -3.78 -7.05
CA PHE A 75 -17.91 -3.65 -6.25
C PHE A 75 -19.11 -3.18 -7.10
N VAL A 76 -18.90 -2.21 -7.98
CA VAL A 76 -19.96 -1.64 -8.82
C VAL A 76 -20.28 -2.51 -10.06
N TYR A 77 -19.30 -3.28 -10.57
CA TYR A 77 -19.47 -4.15 -11.74
C TYR A 77 -20.73 -5.05 -11.73
N PRO A 78 -21.05 -5.81 -10.65
CA PRO A 78 -22.25 -6.65 -10.62
C PRO A 78 -23.55 -5.84 -10.80
N TRP A 79 -23.62 -4.62 -10.25
CA TRP A 79 -24.81 -3.78 -10.36
C TRP A 79 -25.01 -3.25 -11.79
N ILE A 80 -23.90 -2.96 -12.48
CA ILE A 80 -23.92 -2.55 -13.89
C ILE A 80 -24.39 -3.71 -14.77
N GLN A 81 -23.89 -4.93 -14.54
CA GLN A 81 -24.35 -6.10 -15.29
C GLN A 81 -25.84 -6.39 -15.06
N GLN A 82 -26.36 -6.16 -13.86
CA GLN A 82 -27.76 -6.45 -13.53
C GLN A 82 -28.75 -5.42 -14.10
N LYS A 83 -28.31 -4.17 -14.34
CA LYS A 83 -29.15 -3.10 -14.92
C LYS A 83 -29.14 -3.02 -16.44
N TRP A 84 -28.08 -3.52 -17.10
CA TRP A 84 -27.84 -3.29 -18.53
C TRP A 84 -27.47 -4.56 -19.31
N GLY A 85 -27.49 -5.73 -18.67
CA GLY A 85 -27.29 -7.05 -19.29
C GLY A 85 -28.57 -7.87 -19.24
#